data_AF-A0A4S1FKX1-F1
#
_entry.id   AF-A0A4S1FKX1-F1
#
_cell.length_a   1.000
_cell.length_b   1.000
_cell.length_c   1.000
_cell.angle_alpha   90.00
_cell.angle_beta   90.00
_cell.angle_gamma   90.00
#
_symmetry.space_group_name_H-M   'P 1'
#
loop_
_entity.id
_entity.type
_entity.pdbx_description
1 polymer ?
#
loop_
_entity_poly.entity_id
_entity_poly.type
_entity_poly.pdbx_seq_one_letter_code
_entity_poly.pdbx_strand_id
1 'polypeptide(L)'
;RYLSTGDFFQAYLSGVEAQAKALGIDLRVLDSRQDAALQADMVDQAIALGVQGIIIQHGLTESMKDAAQRAVDAGIKVVAFDVNVENPKIPQI
;
A
#
# COMPACT_ATOMS: atom_id res chain seq x y z
N ARG A 1 -7.69 -25.21 -11.39
CA ARG A 1 -8.46 -25.13 -10.13
C ARG A 1 -7.50 -24.59 -9.08
N TYR A 2 -7.49 -23.27 -8.89
CA TYR A 2 -6.55 -22.55 -8.02
C TYR A 2 -7.33 -21.96 -6.84
N LEU A 3 -6.81 -22.19 -5.63
CA LEU A 3 -7.24 -21.48 -4.43
C LEU A 3 -6.71 -20.03 -4.52
N SER A 4 -7.57 -19.05 -4.24
CA SER A 4 -7.31 -17.60 -4.16
C SER A 4 -7.35 -16.75 -5.42
N THR A 5 -8.36 -16.93 -6.28
CA THR A 5 -8.82 -15.86 -7.17
C THR A 5 -10.32 -15.68 -6.93
N GLY A 6 -10.80 -14.47 -6.60
CA GLY A 6 -12.24 -14.20 -6.60
C GLY A 6 -12.69 -13.06 -5.71
N ASP A 7 -13.01 -13.34 -4.45
CA ASP A 7 -13.97 -12.49 -3.74
C ASP A 7 -13.34 -11.55 -2.71
N PHE A 8 -12.31 -11.97 -1.97
CA PHE A 8 -11.77 -11.16 -0.86
C PHE A 8 -11.09 -9.87 -1.36
N PHE A 9 -10.17 -9.98 -2.33
CA PHE A 9 -9.48 -8.80 -2.88
C PHE A 9 -10.44 -7.87 -3.63
N GLN A 10 -11.42 -8.43 -4.34
CA GLN A 10 -12.44 -7.62 -5.03
C GLN A 10 -13.37 -6.91 -4.04
N ALA A 11 -13.79 -7.58 -2.98
CA ALA A 11 -14.60 -6.99 -1.92
C ALA A 11 -13.81 -5.93 -1.13
N TYR A 12 -12.54 -6.21 -0.82
CA TYR A 12 -11.64 -5.25 -0.17
C TYR A 12 -11.45 -4.01 -1.03
N LEU A 13 -11.07 -4.18 -2.31
CA LEU A 13 -10.88 -3.08 -3.24
C LEU A 13 -12.16 -2.26 -3.42
N SER A 14 -13.31 -2.93 -3.58
CA SER A 14 -14.61 -2.26 -3.66
C SER A 14 -14.91 -1.45 -2.38
N GLY A 15 -14.55 -1.98 -1.21
CA GLY A 15 -14.68 -1.28 0.08
C GLY A 15 -13.77 -0.05 0.16
N VAL A 16 -12.51 -0.17 -0.26
CA VAL A 16 -11.55 0.95 -0.30
C VAL A 16 -12.01 2.02 -1.29
N GLU A 17 -12.46 1.65 -2.48
CA GLU A 17 -13.00 2.56 -3.49
C GLU A 17 -14.26 3.28 -2.99
N ALA A 18 -15.18 2.56 -2.38
CA ALA A 18 -16.40 3.14 -1.81
C ALA A 18 -16.08 4.16 -0.71
N GLN A 19 -15.16 3.82 0.20
CA GLN A 19 -14.75 4.71 1.28
C GLN A 19 -13.96 5.92 0.75
N ALA A 20 -13.05 5.73 -0.20
CA ALA A 20 -12.32 6.82 -0.84
C ALA A 20 -13.28 7.80 -1.52
N LYS A 21 -14.26 7.28 -2.26
CA LYS A 21 -15.32 8.09 -2.88
C LYS A 21 -16.15 8.85 -1.85
N ALA A 22 -16.54 8.20 -0.74
CA ALA A 22 -17.30 8.83 0.33
C ALA A 22 -16.52 9.97 1.02
N LEU A 23 -15.20 9.86 1.08
CA LEU A 23 -14.29 10.86 1.66
C LEU A 23 -13.78 11.89 0.64
N GLY A 24 -14.10 11.75 -0.65
CA GLY A 24 -13.60 12.63 -1.72
C GLY A 24 -12.10 12.48 -2.00
N ILE A 25 -11.52 11.31 -1.74
CA ILE A 25 -10.11 10.99 -1.95
C ILE A 25 -9.89 10.53 -3.40
N ASP A 26 -8.88 11.07 -4.08
CA ASP A 26 -8.38 10.54 -5.35
C ASP A 26 -7.57 9.26 -5.08
N LEU A 27 -8.19 8.11 -5.30
CA LEU A 27 -7.59 6.80 -5.05
C LEU A 27 -6.84 6.32 -6.29
N ARG A 28 -5.56 5.95 -6.10
CA ARG A 28 -4.74 5.28 -7.10
C ARG A 28 -4.35 3.90 -6.59
N VAL A 29 -4.63 2.89 -7.40
CA VAL A 29 -4.33 1.48 -7.07
C VAL A 29 -3.21 1.01 -7.96
N LEU A 30 -2.13 0.50 -7.35
CA LEU A 30 -0.98 -0.05 -8.05
C LEU A 30 -0.87 -1.54 -7.69
N ASP A 31 -0.82 -2.41 -8.70
CA ASP A 31 -0.72 -3.86 -8.51
C ASP A 31 0.69 -4.34 -8.89
N SER A 32 1.44 -4.77 -7.88
CA SER A 32 2.82 -5.27 -8.02
C SER A 32 2.91 -6.70 -8.53
N ARG A 33 1.79 -7.39 -8.78
CA ARG A 33 1.74 -8.77 -9.28
C ARG A 33 2.56 -9.75 -8.44
N GLN A 34 2.53 -9.56 -7.12
CA GLN A 34 3.28 -10.33 -6.12
C GLN A 34 4.82 -10.18 -6.20
N ASP A 35 5.32 -9.16 -6.89
CA ASP A 35 6.74 -8.82 -6.92
C ASP A 35 7.06 -7.73 -5.89
N ALA A 36 7.89 -8.08 -4.89
CA ALA A 36 8.24 -7.18 -3.81
C ALA A 36 9.18 -6.03 -4.25
N ALA A 37 10.00 -6.24 -5.28
CA ALA A 37 10.86 -5.19 -5.81
C ALA A 37 10.02 -4.18 -6.59
N LEU A 38 9.10 -4.66 -7.42
CA LEU A 38 8.15 -3.79 -8.11
C LEU A 38 7.27 -3.00 -7.13
N GLN A 39 6.85 -3.63 -6.03
CA GLN A 39 6.09 -2.94 -4.98
C GLN A 39 6.91 -1.81 -4.33
N ALA A 40 8.20 -2.02 -4.10
CA ALA A 40 9.07 -0.97 -3.54
C ALA A 40 9.21 0.20 -4.53
N ASP A 41 9.40 -0.10 -5.82
CA ASP A 41 9.44 0.92 -6.87
C ASP A 41 8.12 1.69 -6.99
N MET A 42 6.98 1.04 -6.77
CA MET A 42 5.66 1.67 -6.75
C MET A 42 5.49 2.66 -5.58
N VAL A 43 6.11 2.38 -4.42
CA VAL A 43 6.16 3.36 -3.32
C VAL A 43 6.95 4.60 -3.74
N ASP A 44 8.09 4.41 -4.40
CA ASP A 44 8.91 5.54 -4.90
C ASP A 44 8.16 6.36 -5.97
N GLN A 45 7.38 5.70 -6.83
CA GLN A 45 6.49 6.37 -7.77
C GLN A 45 5.41 7.19 -7.04
N ALA A 46 4.79 6.63 -6.00
CA ALA A 46 3.80 7.35 -5.20
C ALA A 46 4.40 8.57 -4.49
N ILE A 47 5.62 8.46 -3.98
CA ILE A 47 6.39 9.60 -3.43
C ILE A 47 6.59 10.67 -4.50
N ALA A 48 7.06 10.30 -5.70
CA ALA A 48 7.30 11.24 -6.80
C ALA A 48 6.00 11.92 -7.31
N LEU A 49 4.87 11.23 -7.22
CA LEU A 49 3.55 11.78 -7.55
C LEU A 49 3.02 12.77 -6.49
N GLY A 50 3.70 12.92 -5.35
CA GLY A 50 3.31 13.84 -4.29
C GLY A 50 2.01 13.43 -3.59
N VAL A 51 1.74 12.13 -3.47
CA VAL A 51 0.54 11.65 -2.76
C VAL A 51 0.59 12.04 -1.29
N GLN A 52 -0.58 12.22 -0.68
CA GLN A 52 -0.68 12.59 0.74
C GLN A 52 -0.62 11.37 1.67
N GLY A 53 -0.98 10.19 1.16
CA GLY A 53 -0.94 8.94 1.90
C GLY A 53 -0.72 7.72 1.02
N ILE A 54 -0.16 6.67 1.63
CA ILE A 54 0.13 5.38 1.01
C ILE A 54 -0.37 4.26 1.93
N ILE A 55 -1.10 3.31 1.36
CA ILE A 55 -1.43 2.04 2.00
C ILE A 55 -0.55 0.97 1.37
N ILE A 56 0.34 0.39 2.16
CA ILE A 56 1.18 -0.74 1.73
C ILE A 56 0.44 -2.01 2.11
N GLN A 57 -0.16 -2.66 1.12
CA GLN A 57 -0.87 -3.91 1.31
C GLN A 57 0.02 -5.08 0.92
N HIS A 58 0.29 -5.99 1.86
CA HIS A 58 1.13 -7.17 1.64
C HIS A 58 2.59 -6.82 1.28
N GLY A 59 3.39 -7.83 0.98
CA GLY A 59 4.79 -7.69 0.55
C GLY A 59 5.78 -8.38 1.51
N LEU A 60 7.07 -8.29 1.18
CA LEU A 60 8.13 -8.78 2.04
C LEU A 60 8.63 -7.66 2.95
N THR A 61 8.68 -7.93 4.26
CA THR A 61 9.18 -7.00 5.28
C THR A 61 10.52 -6.38 4.89
N GLU A 62 11.48 -7.19 4.46
CA GLU A 62 12.82 -6.70 4.08
C GLU A 62 12.81 -5.71 2.92
N SER A 63 11.90 -5.86 1.95
CA SER A 63 11.76 -4.92 0.83
C SER A 63 10.95 -3.67 1.21
N MET A 64 9.96 -3.84 2.09
CA MET A 64 9.01 -2.77 2.42
C MET A 64 9.50 -1.84 3.53
N LYS A 65 10.39 -2.29 4.43
CA LYS A 65 11.00 -1.45 5.49
C LYS A 65 11.57 -0.15 4.93
N ASP A 66 12.49 -0.26 3.99
CA ASP A 66 13.19 0.89 3.42
C ASP A 66 12.26 1.76 2.58
N ALA A 67 11.36 1.15 1.80
CA ALA A 67 10.38 1.87 1.00
C ALA A 67 9.41 2.68 1.88
N ALA A 68 8.89 2.06 2.93
CA ALA A 68 7.99 2.70 3.88
C ALA A 68 8.68 3.83 4.65
N GLN A 69 9.95 3.64 5.03
CA GLN A 69 10.76 4.67 5.66
C GLN A 69 10.96 5.89 4.73
N ARG A 70 11.27 5.67 3.44
CA ARG A 70 11.37 6.77 2.46
C ARG A 70 10.08 7.58 2.34
N ALA A 71 8.93 6.92 2.33
CA ALA A 71 7.64 7.61 2.28
C ALA A 71 7.38 8.45 3.55
N VAL A 72 7.69 7.91 4.74
CA VAL A 72 7.59 8.66 6.01
C VAL A 72 8.51 9.87 6.01
N ASP A 73 9.75 9.72 5.53
CA ASP A 73 10.73 10.81 5.47
C ASP A 73 10.33 11.90 4.46
N ALA A 74 9.60 11.53 3.40
CA ALA A 74 8.98 12.47 2.47
C ALA A 74 7.75 13.19 3.05
N GLY A 75 7.38 12.92 4.31
CA GLY A 75 6.23 13.54 4.99
C GLY A 75 4.88 12.91 4.64
N ILE A 76 4.88 11.77 3.94
CA ILE A 76 3.67 11.08 3.50
C ILE A 76 3.14 10.20 4.64
N LYS A 77 1.82 10.14 4.80
CA LYS A 77 1.19 9.26 5.79
C LYS A 77 1.17 7.82 5.27
N VAL A 78 1.77 6.89 6.01
CA VAL A 78 1.86 5.49 5.60
C VAL A 78 1.06 4.62 6.57
N VAL A 79 0.32 3.65 6.03
CA VAL A 79 -0.31 2.55 6.77
C VAL A 79 0.15 1.24 6.13
N ALA A 80 0.54 0.27 6.96
CA ALA A 80 0.88 -1.08 6.52
C ALA A 80 -0.28 -2.04 6.85
N PHE A 81 -0.68 -2.86 5.88
CA PHE A 81 -1.75 -3.85 6.04
C PHE A 81 -1.22 -5.23 5.63
N ASP A 82 -1.35 -6.22 6.51
CA ASP A 82 -0.83 -7.59 6.33
C ASP A 82 0.70 -7.66 6.10
N VAL A 83 1.46 -6.62 6.52
CA VAL A 83 2.93 -6.58 6.45
C VAL A 83 3.51 -5.82 7.64
N ASN A 84 4.59 -6.36 8.22
CA ASN A 84 5.35 -5.69 9.26
C ASN A 84 6.50 -4.90 8.61
N VAL A 85 6.52 -3.58 8.75
CA VAL A 85 7.57 -2.70 8.20
C VAL A 85 8.53 -2.20 9.27
N GLU A 86 8.41 -2.71 10.50
CA GLU A 86 9.28 -2.42 11.66
C GLU A 86 9.46 -0.92 11.92
N ASN A 87 8.42 -0.12 11.66
CA ASN A 87 8.45 1.32 11.84
C ASN A 87 7.37 1.76 12.83
N PRO A 88 7.73 2.28 14.02
CA PRO A 88 6.75 2.67 15.04
C PRO A 88 5.89 3.87 14.63
N LYS A 89 6.26 4.61 13.58
CA LYS A 89 5.46 5.73 13.04
C LYS A 89 4.36 5.26 12.08
N ILE A 90 4.40 3.99 11.67
CA ILE A 90 3.49 3.42 10.68
C ILE A 90 2.50 2.52 11.43
N PRO A 91 1.20 2.83 11.42
CA PRO A 91 0.19 1.90 11.89
C PRO A 91 0.26 0.61 11.06
N GLN A 92 0.36 -0.52 11.75
CA GLN A 92 0.37 -1.85 11.15
C GLN A 92 -0.94 -2.54 11.52
N ILE A 93 -1.71 -2.94 10.50
CA ILE A 93 -3.05 -3.51 10.61
C ILE A 93 -3.04 -4.95 10.11
#